data_AF-A0A9W4WFI4-F1
#
_entry.id   AF-A0A9W4WFI4-F1
#
_cell.length_a   1.000
_cell.length_b   1.000
_cell.length_c   1.000
_cell.angle_alpha   90.00
_cell.angle_beta   90.00
_cell.angle_gamma   90.00
#
_symmetry.space_group_name_H-M   'P 1'
#
loop_
_entity.id
_entity.type
_entity.pdbx_description
1 polymer ?
#
loop_
_entity_poly.entity_id
_entity_poly.type
_entity_poly.pdbx_seq_one_letter_code
_entity_poly.pdbx_strand_id
1 'polypeptide(L)'
;MRLQVFAALITLLSGVLADSHDYCACQQWSNGPVDHVATAKVAARACFGYVWAPYEHLADSQTTWNAHSPGPRFEGRYLQNMIKRWRIDGDDFYNRCREAGAGDSTCFRCSDLQVNSDGRVQCNGK
;
A
#
# COMPACT_ATOMS: atom_id res chain seq x y z
N MET A 1 -48.20 -27.64 24.38
CA MET A 1 -47.19 -26.71 23.82
C MET A 1 -45.82 -27.34 23.95
N ARG A 2 -45.15 -27.65 22.84
CA ARG A 2 -43.74 -28.04 22.80
C ARG A 2 -43.08 -27.24 21.68
N LEU A 3 -42.39 -26.17 22.07
CA LEU A 3 -41.64 -25.31 21.17
C LEU A 3 -40.29 -25.98 20.93
N GLN A 4 -40.08 -26.59 19.76
CA GLN A 4 -38.78 -27.13 19.36
C GLN A 4 -37.99 -26.00 18.70
N VAL A 5 -36.95 -25.54 19.40
CA VAL A 5 -36.02 -24.50 18.94
C VAL A 5 -35.06 -25.15 17.95
N PHE A 6 -35.22 -24.86 16.66
CA PHE A 6 -34.21 -25.17 15.65
C PHE A 6 -33.10 -24.12 15.75
N ALA A 7 -31.93 -24.51 16.25
CA ALA A 7 -30.74 -23.68 16.29
C ALA A 7 -30.20 -23.47 14.86
N ALA A 8 -30.29 -22.25 14.35
CA ALA A 8 -29.67 -21.85 13.09
C ALA A 8 -28.16 -21.65 13.29
N LEU A 9 -27.35 -22.55 12.74
CA LEU A 9 -25.89 -22.39 12.66
C LEU A 9 -25.58 -21.38 11.54
N ILE A 10 -25.45 -20.10 11.89
CA ILE A 10 -24.98 -19.07 10.95
C ILE A 10 -23.46 -19.16 10.92
N THR A 11 -22.91 -19.82 9.89
CA THR A 11 -21.49 -19.75 9.55
C THR A 11 -21.17 -18.34 9.06
N LEU A 12 -20.70 -17.48 9.96
CA LEU A 12 -20.10 -16.20 9.63
C LEU A 12 -18.76 -16.44 8.92
N LEU A 13 -18.81 -16.63 7.60
CA LEU A 13 -17.66 -16.41 6.72
C LEU A 13 -17.37 -14.91 6.73
N SER A 14 -16.62 -14.46 7.73
CA SER A 14 -16.03 -13.12 7.75
C SER A 14 -15.02 -13.04 6.61
N GLY A 15 -15.48 -12.67 5.43
CA GLY A 15 -14.61 -12.24 4.35
C GLY A 15 -13.84 -11.03 4.85
N VAL A 16 -12.58 -11.24 5.23
CA VAL A 16 -11.63 -10.14 5.44
C VAL A 16 -11.54 -9.43 4.10
N LEU A 17 -12.17 -8.25 4.00
CA LEU A 17 -12.04 -7.40 2.83
C LEU A 17 -10.56 -6.99 2.79
N ALA A 18 -9.80 -7.59 1.89
CA ALA A 18 -8.40 -7.24 1.67
C ALA A 18 -8.28 -5.71 1.51
N ASP A 19 -7.50 -5.07 2.38
CA ASP A 19 -7.28 -3.63 2.36
C ASP A 19 -6.39 -3.29 1.17
N SER A 20 -7.04 -3.10 0.01
CA SER A 20 -6.36 -3.03 -1.28
C SER A 20 -5.94 -1.60 -1.62
N HIS A 21 -4.65 -1.38 -1.85
CA HIS A 21 -4.03 -0.09 -2.14
C HIS A 21 -3.29 -0.10 -3.48
N ASP A 22 -3.12 1.08 -4.08
CA ASP A 22 -2.35 1.19 -5.31
C ASP A 22 -0.84 1.35 -4.99
N TYR A 23 -0.53 2.05 -3.89
CA TYR A 23 0.84 2.38 -3.50
C TYR A 23 1.06 2.22 -1.99
N CYS A 24 2.22 1.69 -1.59
CA CYS A 24 2.61 1.52 -0.18
C CYS A 24 4.10 1.80 0.07
N ALA A 25 4.44 2.23 1.28
CA ALA A 25 5.83 2.39 1.74
C ALA A 25 5.94 2.07 3.24
N CYS A 26 7.12 1.66 3.69
CA CYS A 26 7.37 1.45 5.11
C CYS A 26 7.56 2.79 5.84
N GLN A 27 7.25 2.85 7.14
CA GLN A 27 7.50 4.02 7.99
C GLN A 27 8.46 3.65 9.14
N GLN A 28 9.27 4.62 9.56
CA GLN A 28 10.21 4.42 10.68
C GLN A 28 9.47 4.11 12.00
N TRP A 29 8.30 4.72 12.19
CA TRP A 29 7.33 4.46 13.26
C TRP A 29 5.94 4.90 12.81
N SER A 30 4.90 4.57 13.57
CA SER A 30 3.52 4.94 13.24
C SER A 30 3.33 6.46 13.12
N ASN A 31 2.76 6.90 12.00
CA ASN A 31 2.65 8.31 11.61
C ASN A 31 4.00 9.05 11.45
N GLY A 32 5.10 8.32 11.32
CA GLY A 32 6.44 8.86 11.08
C GLY A 32 6.76 9.06 9.59
N PRO A 33 7.98 9.50 9.27
CA PRO A 33 8.42 9.60 7.88
C PRO A 33 8.53 8.23 7.21
N VAL A 34 8.52 8.23 5.88
CA VAL A 34 8.78 7.03 5.08
C VAL A 34 10.21 6.53 5.35
N ASP A 35 10.33 5.24 5.68
CA ASP A 35 11.62 4.54 5.81
C ASP A 35 12.06 3.98 4.45
N HIS A 36 12.93 4.72 3.78
CA HIS A 36 13.48 4.30 2.49
C HIS A 36 14.33 3.04 2.54
N VAL A 37 15.04 2.80 3.64
CA VAL A 37 15.92 1.63 3.76
C VAL A 37 15.07 0.37 3.91
N ALA A 38 14.07 0.40 4.79
CA ALA A 38 13.15 -0.72 4.94
C ALA A 38 12.31 -0.94 3.67
N THR A 39 11.82 0.12 3.05
CA THR A 39 11.06 0.03 1.79
C THR A 39 11.91 -0.60 0.68
N ALA A 40 13.20 -0.25 0.57
CA ALA A 40 14.12 -0.87 -0.39
C ALA A 40 14.37 -2.36 -0.11
N LYS A 41 14.45 -2.78 1.17
CA LYS A 41 14.54 -4.20 1.52
C LYS A 41 13.30 -4.98 1.09
N VAL A 42 12.11 -4.40 1.24
CA VAL A 42 10.85 -5.00 0.77
C VAL A 42 10.85 -5.11 -0.76
N ALA A 43 11.25 -4.06 -1.47
CA ALA A 43 11.36 -4.06 -2.94
C ALA A 43 12.37 -5.09 -3.49
N ALA A 44 13.47 -5.32 -2.78
CA ALA A 44 14.53 -6.24 -3.21
C ALA A 44 14.12 -7.72 -3.15
N ARG A 45 13.05 -8.07 -2.44
CA ARG A 45 12.57 -9.45 -2.35
C ARG A 45 11.70 -9.79 -3.57
N ALA A 46 12.30 -10.44 -4.57
CA ALA A 46 11.63 -10.76 -5.84
C ALA A 46 10.30 -11.53 -5.69
N CYS A 47 10.19 -12.40 -4.68
CA CYS A 47 8.96 -13.15 -4.40
C CYS A 47 7.77 -12.27 -4.00
N PHE A 48 8.02 -11.02 -3.60
CA PHE A 48 6.98 -10.08 -3.20
C PHE A 48 6.31 -9.38 -4.38
N GLY A 49 6.96 -9.37 -5.56
CA GLY A 49 6.37 -8.83 -6.78
C GLY A 49 6.17 -7.31 -6.78
N TYR A 50 6.94 -6.56 -5.97
CA TYR A 50 6.84 -5.11 -5.90
C TYR A 50 7.92 -4.41 -6.74
N VAL A 51 7.56 -3.25 -7.27
CA VAL A 51 8.45 -2.34 -8.01
C VAL A 51 8.28 -0.92 -7.50
N TRP A 52 9.28 -0.07 -7.69
CA TRP A 52 9.17 1.34 -7.35
C TRP A 52 8.13 2.06 -8.22
N ALA A 53 7.29 2.85 -7.58
CA ALA A 53 6.20 3.58 -8.22
C ALA A 53 6.62 4.99 -8.68
N PRO A 54 5.94 5.58 -9.68
CA PRO A 54 4.95 4.95 -10.55
C PRO A 54 5.62 4.29 -11.77
N TYR A 55 5.92 2.99 -11.69
CA TYR A 55 6.60 2.24 -12.75
C TYR A 55 5.87 2.32 -14.10
N GLU A 56 4.54 2.41 -14.08
CA GLU A 56 3.70 2.48 -15.28
C GLU A 56 3.87 3.78 -16.08
N HIS A 57 4.28 4.86 -15.41
CA HIS A 57 4.42 6.19 -16.01
C HIS A 57 5.89 6.58 -16.18
N LEU A 58 6.75 6.03 -15.34
CA LEU A 58 8.17 6.33 -15.26
C LEU A 58 8.90 5.01 -14.97
N ALA A 59 9.39 4.34 -16.03
CA ALA A 59 10.21 3.14 -15.88
C ALA A 59 11.42 3.46 -14.98
N ASP A 60 11.70 2.57 -14.03
CA ASP A 60 12.76 2.71 -13.01
C ASP A 60 12.61 3.90 -12.04
N SER A 61 11.43 4.52 -11.96
CA SER A 61 11.18 5.68 -11.09
C SER A 61 11.43 5.36 -9.62
N GLN A 62 12.44 6.03 -9.05
CA GLN A 62 12.59 6.26 -7.62
C GLN A 62 12.05 7.65 -7.24
N THR A 63 11.00 8.10 -7.90
CA THR A 63 10.49 9.46 -7.78
C THR A 63 9.79 9.67 -6.44
N THR A 64 9.99 10.86 -5.86
CA THR A 64 9.34 11.25 -4.62
C THR A 64 7.90 11.72 -4.87
N TRP A 65 6.98 11.16 -4.10
CA TRP A 65 5.60 11.60 -4.02
C TRP A 65 5.44 12.73 -3.02
N ASN A 66 4.69 13.75 -3.41
CA ASN A 66 4.29 14.84 -2.52
C ASN A 66 3.29 14.34 -1.47
N ALA A 67 3.52 14.72 -0.21
CA ALA A 67 2.48 14.60 0.81
C ALA A 67 1.27 15.45 0.37
N HIS A 68 0.14 14.80 0.08
CA HIS A 68 -1.04 15.44 -0.48
C HIS A 68 -2.31 14.61 -0.22
N SER A 69 -3.47 15.26 -0.26
CA SER A 69 -4.78 14.58 -0.21
C SER A 69 -5.65 15.02 -1.39
N PRO A 70 -6.13 14.09 -2.22
CA PRO A 70 -5.90 12.64 -2.15
C PRO A 70 -4.43 12.28 -2.44
N GLY A 71 -3.98 11.12 -1.96
CA GLY A 71 -2.59 10.69 -2.15
C GLY A 71 -1.91 10.25 -0.86
N PRO A 72 -0.57 10.20 -0.87
CA PRO A 72 0.18 9.81 0.31
C PRO A 72 0.13 10.91 1.36
N ARG A 73 -0.09 10.52 2.61
CA ARG A 73 -0.01 11.44 3.75
C ARG A 73 1.41 11.90 4.05
N PHE A 74 2.41 11.14 3.63
CA PHE A 74 3.81 11.36 3.92
C PHE A 74 4.59 11.52 2.62
N GLU A 75 5.57 12.41 2.60
CA GLU A 75 6.47 12.53 1.46
C GLU A 75 7.39 11.30 1.40
N GLY A 76 7.61 10.78 0.20
CA GLY A 76 8.56 9.68 0.04
C GLY A 76 8.40 8.90 -1.25
N ARG A 77 9.11 7.77 -1.31
CA ARG A 77 9.12 6.84 -2.44
C ARG A 77 8.32 5.63 -2.06
N TYR A 78 7.43 5.25 -2.96
CA TYR A 78 6.43 4.22 -2.73
C TYR A 78 6.62 3.06 -3.69
N LEU A 79 6.13 1.90 -3.29
CA LEU A 79 6.07 0.69 -4.10
C LEU A 79 4.66 0.51 -4.66
N GLN A 80 4.60 -0.20 -5.79
CA GLN A 80 3.38 -0.73 -6.38
C GLN A 80 3.60 -2.22 -6.72
N ASN A 81 2.53 -2.94 -7.04
CA ASN A 81 2.71 -4.27 -7.65
C ASN A 81 3.29 -4.16 -9.07
N MET A 82 4.12 -5.14 -9.40
CA MET A 82 4.68 -5.32 -10.74
C MET A 82 3.60 -5.70 -11.76
N ILE A 83 2.61 -6.50 -11.35
CA ILE A 83 1.50 -6.87 -12.22
C ILE A 83 0.49 -5.73 -12.27
N LYS A 84 0.34 -5.13 -13.46
CA LYS A 84 -0.59 -4.03 -13.73
C LYS A 84 -2.00 -4.37 -13.23
N ARG A 85 -2.61 -3.45 -12.47
CA ARG A 85 -3.92 -3.56 -11.78
C ARG A 85 -3.96 -4.37 -10.49
N TRP A 86 -2.88 -5.06 -10.11
CA TRP A 86 -2.86 -5.72 -8.81
C TRP A 86 -2.66 -4.70 -7.71
N ARG A 87 -3.51 -4.77 -6.70
CA ARG A 87 -3.41 -3.90 -5.53
C ARG A 87 -2.60 -4.55 -4.42
N ILE A 88 -1.91 -3.73 -3.66
CA ILE A 88 -1.15 -4.17 -2.49
C ILE A 88 -2.15 -4.39 -1.36
N ASP A 89 -2.11 -5.56 -0.74
CA ASP A 89 -2.80 -5.81 0.52
C ASP A 89 -2.02 -5.10 1.65
N GLY A 90 -2.68 -4.16 2.33
CA GLY A 90 -2.06 -3.32 3.35
C GLY A 90 -1.57 -4.10 4.57
N ASP A 91 -2.28 -5.15 4.99
CA ASP A 91 -1.92 -5.95 6.17
C ASP A 91 -0.70 -6.83 5.85
N ASP A 92 -0.67 -7.45 4.68
CA ASP A 92 0.50 -8.19 4.20
C ASP A 92 1.70 -7.25 4.03
N PHE A 93 1.51 -6.08 3.44
CA PHE A 93 2.58 -5.10 3.29
C PHE A 93 3.12 -4.59 4.63
N TYR A 94 2.24 -4.33 5.60
CA TYR A 94 2.63 -4.00 6.98
C TYR A 94 3.56 -5.06 7.54
N ASN A 95 3.17 -6.34 7.48
CA ASN A 95 4.00 -7.44 7.99
C ASN A 95 5.37 -7.51 7.30
N ARG A 96 5.42 -7.31 5.98
CA ARG A 96 6.69 -7.24 5.22
C ARG A 96 7.58 -6.07 5.68
N CYS A 97 6.99 -4.92 6.01
CA CYS A 97 7.72 -3.79 6.58
C CYS A 97 8.27 -4.11 7.97
N ARG A 98 7.51 -4.80 8.82
CA ARG A 98 7.98 -5.25 10.14
C ARG A 98 9.15 -6.21 10.01
N GLU A 99 9.10 -7.17 9.08
CA GLU A 99 10.22 -8.07 8.77
C GLU A 99 11.46 -7.34 8.26
N ALA A 100 11.28 -6.22 7.56
CA ALA A 100 12.38 -5.38 7.07
C ALA A 100 13.01 -4.49 8.16
N GLY A 101 12.43 -4.46 9.35
CA GLY A 101 12.87 -3.68 10.52
C GLY A 101 12.19 -2.30 10.66
N ALA A 102 11.12 -2.03 9.90
CA ALA A 102 10.37 -0.78 10.00
C ALA A 102 9.39 -0.80 11.17
N GLY A 103 8.97 0.39 11.64
CA GLY A 103 7.99 0.54 12.71
C GLY A 103 6.54 0.35 12.25
N ASP A 104 6.23 0.75 11.02
CA ASP A 104 4.87 0.75 10.46
C ASP A 104 4.88 0.73 8.91
N SER A 105 3.71 0.85 8.28
CA SER A 105 3.53 1.06 6.85
C SER A 105 2.47 2.12 6.54
N THR A 106 2.59 2.76 5.39
CA THR A 106 1.59 3.71 4.88
C THR A 106 1.21 3.35 3.46
N CYS A 107 -0.09 3.34 3.18
CA CYS A 107 -0.63 3.00 1.87
C CYS A 107 -1.70 4.01 1.46
N PHE A 108 -1.90 4.15 0.15
CA PHE A 108 -2.96 4.99 -0.42
C PHE A 108 -3.42 4.48 -1.78
N ARG A 109 -4.59 4.96 -2.19
CA ARG A 109 -5.12 4.79 -3.54
C ARG A 109 -4.93 6.05 -4.35
N CYS A 110 -4.71 5.89 -5.64
CA CYS A 110 -4.67 7.03 -6.55
C CYS A 110 -5.49 6.79 -7.81
N SER A 111 -6.49 7.66 -8.02
CA SER A 111 -7.35 7.61 -9.19
C SER A 111 -6.79 8.35 -10.40
N ASP A 112 -6.05 9.43 -10.17
CA ASP A 112 -5.49 10.28 -11.21
C ASP A 112 -4.06 10.71 -10.83
N LEU A 113 -3.08 10.29 -11.62
CA LEU A 113 -1.67 10.52 -11.35
C LEU A 113 -1.16 11.68 -12.18
N GLN A 114 -0.49 12.63 -11.53
CA GLN A 114 0.17 13.75 -12.18
C GLN A 114 1.67 13.75 -11.87
N VAL A 115 2.49 13.86 -12.91
CA VAL A 115 3.92 14.14 -12.79
C VAL A 115 4.12 15.63 -13.00
N ASN A 116 4.66 16.31 -12.00
CA ASN A 116 4.89 17.75 -12.00
C ASN A 116 6.17 18.10 -12.79
N SER A 117 6.31 19.39 -13.13
CA SER A 117 7.48 19.89 -13.87
C SER A 117 8.81 19.78 -13.11
N ASP A 118 8.75 19.70 -11.78
CA ASP A 118 9.89 19.43 -10.90
C ASP A 118 10.23 17.93 -10.81
N GLY A 119 9.52 17.09 -11.57
CA GLY A 119 9.67 15.64 -11.59
C GLY A 119 9.00 14.93 -10.43
N ARG A 120 8.34 15.63 -9.49
CA ARG A 120 7.66 15.00 -8.35
C ARG A 120 6.29 14.48 -8.76
N VAL A 121 5.79 13.47 -8.05
CA VAL A 121 4.47 12.86 -8.33
C VAL A 121 3.44 13.33 -7.32
N GLN A 122 2.23 13.58 -7.79
CA GLN A 122 1.08 13.82 -6.93
C GLN A 122 -0.11 12.98 -7.38
N CYS A 123 -1.00 12.71 -6.43
CA CYS A 123 -2.29 12.12 -6.71
C CYS A 123 -3.37 13.19 -6.70
N ASN A 124 -4.28 13.13 -7.67
CA ASN A 124 -5.42 14.04 -7.77
C ASN A 124 -6.73 13.27 -7.57
N GLY A 125 -7.75 14.02 -7.12
CA GLY A 125 -9.13 13.55 -7.06
C GLY A 125 -9.74 13.55 -8.45
N LYS A 126 -10.57 12.54 -8.75
CA LYS A 126 -11.45 12.59 -9.92
C LYS A 126 -12.70 13.41 -9.64
#